data_AF-A0A165UYU9-F1
#
_entry.id   AF-A0A165UYU9-F1
#
_cell.length_a   1.000
_cell.length_b   1.000
_cell.length_c   1.000
_cell.angle_alpha   90.00
_cell.angle_beta   90.00
_cell.angle_gamma   90.00
#
_symmetry.space_group_name_H-M   'P 1'
#
loop_
_entity.id
_entity.type
_entity.pdbx_description
1 polymer ?
#
loop_
_entity_poly.entity_id
_entity_poly.type
_entity_poly.pdbx_seq_one_letter_code
_entity_poly.pdbx_strand_id
1 'polypeptide(L)'
;MSDHEEKDAGQRAIPEAGLFGRIIAKLSALFSLAIVSSAAILIFEVAMRYLFNSPTIWAHETVIFLTATTFLFGGLYCASTNKHIRVVLIYDALSPELRRVFNVAISIACALASALFSWAGWLVVKRAIWTPAGDFRLETSGSAWNPPTPGLLKLFLLGILILMCLQFAILAVNYAKKK
;
A
#
# COMPACT_ATOMS: atom_id res chain seq x y z
N MET A 1 -20.49 3.47 31.46
CA MET A 1 -21.50 3.14 30.44
C MET A 1 -21.60 4.36 29.52
N SER A 2 -21.15 4.44 28.28
CA SER A 2 -20.29 3.59 27.44
C SER A 2 -19.85 4.41 26.20
N ASP A 3 -19.89 5.75 26.23
CA ASP A 3 -20.11 6.53 25.00
C ASP A 3 -19.03 7.59 24.70
N HIS A 4 -17.88 7.52 25.37
CA HIS A 4 -16.73 8.39 25.07
C HIS A 4 -15.51 7.69 24.49
N GLU A 5 -15.51 6.35 24.41
CA GLU A 5 -14.42 5.58 23.78
C GLU A 5 -14.70 5.19 22.32
N GLU A 6 -15.90 5.44 21.81
CA GLU A 6 -16.24 5.15 20.40
C GLU A 6 -15.72 6.22 19.40
N LYS A 7 -14.96 7.21 19.89
CA LYS A 7 -14.41 8.32 19.11
C LYS A 7 -12.94 8.15 18.66
N ASP A 8 -12.46 6.92 18.55
CA ASP A 8 -11.16 6.61 17.92
C ASP A 8 -11.29 5.93 16.54
N ALA A 9 -12.38 6.22 15.83
CA ALA A 9 -12.68 5.74 14.46
C ALA A 9 -11.81 6.43 13.38
N GLY A 10 -10.52 6.58 13.66
CA GLY A 10 -9.49 7.04 12.74
C GLY A 10 -8.14 6.51 13.20
N GLN A 11 -7.98 5.19 13.12
CA GLN A 11 -6.79 4.43 13.55
C GLN A 11 -5.49 5.19 13.27
N ARG A 12 -4.92 5.77 14.33
CA ARG A 12 -3.76 6.65 14.29
C ARG A 12 -2.49 5.83 14.05
N ALA A 13 -1.57 6.37 13.24
CA ALA A 13 -0.23 5.82 13.11
C ALA A 13 0.46 5.73 14.47
N ILE A 14 1.27 4.69 14.68
CA ILE A 14 1.99 4.51 15.94
C ILE A 14 2.90 5.72 16.21
N PRO A 15 3.11 6.14 17.47
CA PRO A 15 3.99 7.26 17.79
C PRO A 15 5.38 7.12 17.18
N GLU A 16 5.88 5.89 17.08
CA GLU A 16 7.20 5.55 16.53
C GLU A 16 7.25 5.67 14.99
N ALA A 17 6.13 5.76 14.29
CA ALA A 17 6.10 6.08 12.86
C ALA A 17 6.26 7.59 12.58
N GLY A 18 6.19 8.43 13.63
CA GLY A 18 6.42 9.88 13.54
C GLY A 18 5.42 10.61 12.64
N LEU A 19 5.85 11.77 12.12
CA LEU A 19 5.03 12.60 11.22
C LEU A 19 4.69 11.87 9.92
N PHE A 20 5.62 11.06 9.40
CA PHE A 20 5.46 10.33 8.15
C PHE A 20 4.32 9.31 8.23
N GLY A 21 4.26 8.52 9.31
CA GLY A 21 3.14 7.61 9.55
C GLY A 21 1.80 8.34 9.65
N ARG A 22 1.74 9.52 10.26
CA ARG A 22 0.50 10.31 10.36
C ARG A 22 0.01 10.79 9.00
N ILE A 23 0.91 11.18 8.10
CA ILE A 23 0.56 11.57 6.72
C ILE A 23 -0.02 10.38 5.98
N ILE A 24 0.62 9.20 6.07
CA ILE A 24 0.12 7.95 5.50
C ILE A 24 -1.27 7.64 6.06
N ALA A 25 -1.46 7.75 7.37
CA ALA A 25 -2.76 7.49 7.99
C ALA A 25 -3.86 8.45 7.54
N LYS A 26 -3.55 9.71 7.20
CA LYS A 26 -4.54 10.63 6.60
C LYS A 26 -4.84 10.27 5.16
N LEU A 27 -3.85 9.82 4.41
CA LEU A 27 -4.01 9.44 3.01
C LEU A 27 -4.88 8.18 2.84
N SER A 28 -5.03 7.36 3.89
CA SER A 28 -5.89 6.17 3.85
C SER A 28 -7.36 6.50 3.57
N ALA A 29 -7.84 7.70 3.93
CA ALA A 29 -9.21 8.12 3.62
C ALA A 29 -9.45 8.19 2.11
N LEU A 30 -8.45 8.63 1.33
CA LEU A 30 -8.52 8.67 -0.13
C LEU A 30 -8.63 7.27 -0.72
N PHE A 31 -7.80 6.32 -0.25
CA PHE A 31 -7.84 4.93 -0.72
C PHE A 31 -9.09 4.18 -0.24
N SER A 32 -9.64 4.55 0.91
CA SER A 32 -10.93 4.04 1.39
C SER A 32 -12.08 4.49 0.47
N LEU A 33 -12.05 5.74 0.02
CA LEU A 33 -13.00 6.22 -0.99
C LEU A 33 -12.78 5.52 -2.34
N ALA A 34 -11.53 5.26 -2.74
CA ALA A 34 -11.21 4.56 -3.98
C ALA A 34 -11.79 3.13 -4.02
N ILE A 35 -11.68 2.35 -2.94
CA ILE A 35 -12.24 0.99 -2.89
C ILE A 35 -13.78 0.98 -2.84
N VAL A 36 -14.41 1.95 -2.16
CA VAL A 36 -15.87 2.11 -2.21
C VAL A 36 -16.32 2.48 -3.62
N SER A 37 -15.56 3.34 -4.29
CA SER A 37 -15.84 3.75 -5.67
C SER A 37 -15.68 2.58 -6.65
N SER A 38 -14.70 1.70 -6.45
CA SER A 38 -14.54 0.51 -7.30
C SER A 38 -15.72 -0.46 -7.14
N ALA A 39 -16.22 -0.65 -5.91
CA ALA A 39 -17.44 -1.43 -5.67
C ALA A 39 -18.66 -0.82 -6.37
N ALA A 40 -18.83 0.51 -6.30
CA ALA A 40 -19.91 1.21 -6.99
C ALA A 40 -19.84 1.06 -8.51
N ILE A 41 -18.63 1.16 -9.10
CA ILE A 41 -18.41 0.94 -10.54
C ILE A 41 -18.76 -0.50 -10.94
N LEU A 42 -18.41 -1.49 -10.11
CA LEU A 42 -18.78 -2.88 -10.37
C LEU A 42 -20.30 -3.10 -10.38
N ILE A 43 -21.02 -2.53 -9.40
CA ILE A 43 -22.48 -2.62 -9.34
C ILE A 43 -23.10 -1.94 -10.57
N PHE A 44 -22.59 -0.77 -10.94
CA PHE A 44 -23.01 -0.07 -12.16
C PHE A 44 -22.78 -0.91 -13.42
N GLU A 45 -21.62 -1.53 -13.59
CA GLU A 45 -21.31 -2.38 -14.75
C GLU A 45 -22.24 -3.60 -14.81
N VAL A 46 -22.53 -4.24 -13.67
CA VAL A 46 -23.50 -5.34 -13.59
C VAL A 46 -24.89 -4.86 -14.02
N ALA A 47 -25.35 -3.70 -13.53
CA ALA A 47 -26.63 -3.14 -13.95
C ALA A 47 -26.66 -2.83 -15.45
N MET A 48 -25.63 -2.20 -16.00
CA MET A 48 -25.52 -1.89 -17.43
C MET A 48 -25.55 -3.13 -18.32
N ARG A 49 -24.88 -4.19 -17.90
CA ARG A 49 -24.82 -5.45 -18.65
C ARG A 49 -26.14 -6.21 -18.61
N TYR A 50 -26.77 -6.35 -17.45
CA TYR A 50 -27.92 -7.23 -17.30
C TYR A 50 -29.27 -6.52 -17.47
N LEU A 51 -29.37 -5.23 -17.14
CA LEU A 51 -30.62 -4.47 -17.28
C LEU A 51 -30.71 -3.75 -18.63
N PHE A 52 -29.58 -3.24 -19.12
CA PHE A 52 -29.53 -2.38 -20.33
C PHE A 52 -28.84 -3.03 -21.53
N ASN A 53 -28.30 -4.25 -21.37
CA ASN A 53 -27.56 -4.98 -22.41
C ASN A 53 -26.45 -4.14 -23.09
N SER A 54 -25.84 -3.22 -22.35
CA SER A 54 -24.87 -2.25 -22.85
C SER A 54 -23.61 -2.27 -21.96
N PRO A 55 -22.73 -3.27 -22.11
CA PRO A 55 -21.51 -3.39 -21.30
C PRO A 55 -20.56 -2.21 -21.51
N THR A 56 -19.86 -1.77 -20.46
CA THR A 56 -18.91 -0.66 -20.56
C THR A 56 -17.48 -1.14 -20.80
N ILE A 57 -16.76 -0.45 -21.69
CA ILE A 57 -15.39 -0.82 -22.05
C ILE A 57 -14.34 -0.44 -20.99
N TRP A 58 -14.67 0.51 -20.11
CA TRP A 58 -13.72 1.11 -19.17
C TRP A 58 -13.83 0.56 -17.74
N ALA A 59 -15.01 0.10 -17.31
CA ALA A 59 -15.27 -0.22 -15.90
C ALA A 59 -14.31 -1.27 -15.34
N HIS A 60 -14.06 -2.34 -16.10
CA HIS A 60 -13.17 -3.43 -15.67
C HIS A 60 -11.75 -2.93 -15.32
N GLU A 61 -11.15 -2.13 -16.21
CA GLU A 61 -9.81 -1.59 -16.03
C GLU A 61 -9.75 -0.59 -14.87
N THR A 62 -10.76 0.26 -14.73
CA THR A 62 -10.85 1.22 -13.62
C THR A 62 -10.94 0.52 -12.27
N VAL A 63 -11.74 -0.54 -12.18
CA VAL A 63 -11.88 -1.33 -10.95
C VAL A 63 -10.57 -2.02 -10.58
N ILE A 64 -9.87 -2.62 -11.55
CA ILE A 64 -8.55 -3.22 -11.33
C ILE A 64 -7.58 -2.18 -10.82
N PHE A 65 -7.52 -1.00 -11.46
CA PHE A 65 -6.61 0.07 -11.06
C PHE A 65 -6.87 0.58 -9.64
N LEU A 66 -8.14 0.89 -9.29
CA LEU A 66 -8.51 1.38 -7.96
C LEU A 66 -8.27 0.33 -6.87
N THR A 67 -8.57 -0.94 -7.16
CA THR A 67 -8.39 -2.02 -6.20
C THR A 67 -6.90 -2.33 -5.99
N ALA A 68 -6.11 -2.38 -7.07
CA ALA A 68 -4.67 -2.62 -7.00
C ALA A 68 -3.93 -1.49 -6.27
N THR A 69 -4.22 -0.22 -6.60
CA THR A 69 -3.62 0.93 -5.89
C THR A 69 -3.96 0.91 -4.40
N THR A 70 -5.22 0.62 -4.04
CA THR A 70 -5.64 0.51 -2.64
C THR A 70 -4.96 -0.65 -1.92
N PHE A 71 -4.84 -1.81 -2.56
CA PHE A 71 -4.14 -2.97 -1.99
C PHE A 71 -2.67 -2.66 -1.70
N LEU A 72 -1.96 -2.05 -2.65
CA LEU A 72 -0.56 -1.65 -2.49
C LEU A 72 -0.40 -0.64 -1.35
N PHE A 73 -1.27 0.37 -1.30
CA PHE A 73 -1.27 1.34 -0.20
C PHE A 73 -1.56 0.70 1.16
N GLY A 74 -2.43 -0.31 1.21
CA GLY A 74 -2.74 -1.07 2.42
C GLY A 74 -1.50 -1.65 3.10
N GLY A 75 -0.53 -2.14 2.32
CA GLY A 75 0.75 -2.62 2.85
C GLY A 75 1.55 -1.53 3.59
N LEU A 76 1.66 -0.34 2.98
CA LEU A 76 2.30 0.83 3.59
C LEU A 76 1.55 1.31 4.83
N TYR A 77 0.22 1.33 4.78
CA TYR A 77 -0.62 1.69 5.92
C TYR A 77 -0.43 0.73 7.10
N CYS A 78 -0.40 -0.58 6.86
CA CYS A 78 -0.13 -1.59 7.88
C CYS A 78 1.26 -1.43 8.49
N ALA A 79 2.29 -1.13 7.68
CA ALA A 79 3.64 -0.84 8.17
C ALA A 79 3.66 0.40 9.08
N SER A 80 2.94 1.47 8.72
CA SER A 80 2.87 2.71 9.50
C SER A 80 2.04 2.63 10.79
N THR A 81 1.09 1.69 10.85
CA THR A 81 0.20 1.48 12.00
C THR A 81 0.62 0.29 12.86
N ASN A 82 1.74 -0.36 12.51
CA ASN A 82 2.28 -1.51 13.22
C ASN A 82 1.35 -2.73 13.31
N LYS A 83 0.37 -2.82 12.40
CA LYS A 83 -0.63 -3.89 12.36
C LYS A 83 -0.20 -5.10 11.55
N HIS A 84 1.10 -5.22 11.28
CA HIS A 84 1.62 -6.43 10.67
C HIS A 84 1.30 -7.62 11.58
N ILE A 85 0.86 -8.74 11.01
CA ILE A 85 0.58 -9.95 11.79
C ILE A 85 1.87 -10.37 12.51
N ARG A 86 1.79 -10.50 13.84
CA ARG A 86 2.89 -10.89 14.73
C ARG A 86 2.47 -12.16 15.47
N VAL A 87 3.42 -13.05 15.72
CA VAL A 87 3.19 -14.22 16.56
C VAL A 87 3.22 -13.77 18.02
N VAL A 88 2.04 -13.46 18.56
CA VAL A 88 1.88 -12.88 19.91
C VAL A 88 2.49 -13.78 20.98
N LEU A 89 2.34 -15.11 20.87
CA LEU A 89 2.88 -16.08 21.82
C LEU A 89 4.41 -16.02 21.97
N ILE A 90 5.14 -15.79 20.88
CA ILE A 90 6.60 -15.59 20.91
C ILE A 90 6.92 -14.27 21.60
N TYR A 91 6.20 -13.21 21.27
CA TYR A 91 6.40 -11.90 21.88
C TYR A 91 6.11 -11.91 23.38
N ASP A 92 5.09 -12.61 23.82
CA ASP A 92 4.70 -12.70 25.23
C ASP A 92 5.75 -13.40 26.09
N ALA A 93 6.42 -14.41 25.53
CA ALA A 93 7.50 -15.13 26.20
C ALA A 93 8.83 -14.34 26.30
N LEU A 94 9.00 -13.25 25.54
CA LEU A 94 10.24 -12.46 25.51
C LEU A 94 10.29 -11.41 26.62
N SER A 95 11.48 -11.19 27.20
CA SER A 95 11.74 -10.07 28.10
C SER A 95 11.68 -8.72 27.35
N PRO A 96 11.43 -7.58 28.03
CA PRO A 96 11.30 -6.27 27.39
C PRO A 96 12.50 -5.87 26.53
N GLU A 97 13.71 -6.20 26.95
CA GLU A 97 14.94 -5.93 26.22
C GLU A 97 15.02 -6.77 24.93
N LEU A 98 14.67 -8.06 25.01
CA LEU A 98 14.71 -8.95 23.87
C LEU A 98 13.62 -8.61 22.84
N ARG A 99 12.42 -8.18 23.31
CA ARG A 99 11.36 -7.64 22.42
C ARG A 99 11.86 -6.43 21.63
N ARG A 100 12.67 -5.56 22.23
CA ARG A 100 13.25 -4.40 21.55
C ARG A 100 14.25 -4.82 20.47
N VAL A 101 15.16 -5.74 20.78
CA VAL A 101 16.11 -6.28 19.81
C VAL A 101 15.38 -6.91 18.62
N PHE A 102 14.33 -7.69 18.87
CA PHE A 102 13.51 -8.28 17.82
C PHE A 102 12.79 -7.22 16.97
N ASN A 103 12.20 -6.19 17.59
CA ASN A 103 11.56 -5.10 16.85
C ASN A 103 12.54 -4.34 15.95
N VAL A 104 13.77 -4.09 16.42
CA VAL A 104 14.83 -3.47 15.61
C VAL A 104 15.25 -4.40 14.48
N ALA A 105 15.56 -5.66 14.79
CA ALA A 105 16.02 -6.64 13.79
C ALA A 105 14.98 -6.87 12.69
N ILE A 106 13.71 -7.04 13.05
CA ILE A 106 12.61 -7.20 12.07
C ILE A 106 12.45 -5.93 11.24
N SER A 107 12.51 -4.74 11.86
CA SER A 107 12.39 -3.48 11.12
C SER A 107 13.53 -3.31 10.11
N ILE A 108 14.76 -3.68 10.47
CA ILE A 108 15.92 -3.67 9.56
C ILE A 108 15.72 -4.70 8.43
N ALA A 109 15.32 -5.93 8.76
CA ALA A 109 15.06 -6.97 7.77
C ALA A 109 13.98 -6.55 6.76
N CYS A 110 12.88 -5.95 7.24
CA CYS A 110 11.81 -5.43 6.40
C CYS A 110 12.27 -4.23 5.55
N ALA A 111 13.12 -3.35 6.09
CA ALA A 111 13.71 -2.24 5.33
C ALA A 111 14.60 -2.75 4.19
N LEU A 112 15.49 -3.73 4.48
CA LEU A 112 16.35 -4.35 3.48
C LEU A 112 15.54 -5.09 2.41
N ALA A 113 14.54 -5.88 2.80
CA ALA A 113 13.64 -6.55 1.85
C ALA A 113 12.92 -5.53 0.96
N SER A 114 12.39 -4.44 1.54
CA SER A 114 11.72 -3.38 0.79
C SER A 114 12.68 -2.67 -0.18
N ALA A 115 13.93 -2.45 0.22
CA ALA A 115 14.97 -1.88 -0.66
C ALA A 115 15.30 -2.81 -1.83
N LEU A 116 15.45 -4.11 -1.59
CA LEU A 116 15.69 -5.11 -2.63
C LEU A 116 14.51 -5.19 -3.61
N PHE A 117 13.27 -5.20 -3.11
CA PHE A 117 12.08 -5.17 -3.95
C PHE A 117 11.94 -3.86 -4.70
N SER A 118 12.34 -2.73 -4.12
CA SER A 118 12.37 -1.44 -4.82
C SER A 118 13.38 -1.45 -5.97
N TRP A 119 14.55 -2.07 -5.77
CA TRP A 119 15.54 -2.23 -6.84
C TRP A 119 15.02 -3.13 -7.97
N ALA A 120 14.42 -4.27 -7.64
CA ALA A 120 13.75 -5.12 -8.62
C ALA A 120 12.59 -4.39 -9.32
N GLY A 121 11.80 -3.62 -8.56
CA GLY A 121 10.70 -2.80 -9.05
C GLY A 121 11.17 -1.75 -10.05
N TRP A 122 12.34 -1.15 -9.84
CA TRP A 122 12.95 -0.22 -10.80
C TRP A 122 13.24 -0.89 -12.15
N LEU A 123 13.69 -2.15 -12.16
CA LEU A 123 13.92 -2.89 -13.41
C LEU A 123 12.61 -3.11 -14.18
N VAL A 124 11.51 -3.37 -13.46
CA VAL A 124 10.17 -3.54 -14.04
C VAL A 124 9.63 -2.21 -14.57
N VAL A 125 9.75 -1.14 -13.79
CA VAL A 125 9.33 0.22 -14.17
C VAL A 125 10.10 0.72 -15.38
N LYS A 126 11.40 0.47 -15.45
CA LYS A 126 12.23 0.87 -16.60
C LYS A 126 11.71 0.26 -17.90
N ARG A 127 11.37 -1.03 -17.89
CA ARG A 127 10.78 -1.71 -19.06
C ARG A 127 9.37 -1.22 -19.38
N ALA A 128 8.66 -0.72 -18.36
CA ALA A 128 7.29 -0.25 -18.51
C ALA A 128 7.17 1.19 -19.04
N ILE A 129 8.26 1.96 -18.99
CA ILE A 129 8.30 3.37 -19.40
C ILE A 129 9.17 3.57 -20.64
N TRP A 130 10.24 2.80 -20.78
CA TRP A 130 11.16 2.94 -21.90
C TRP A 130 11.11 1.70 -22.80
N THR A 131 10.98 1.95 -24.10
CA THR A 131 11.15 0.91 -25.11
C THR A 131 12.63 0.50 -25.20
N PRO A 132 12.95 -0.68 -25.78
CA PRO A 132 14.34 -1.05 -26.06
C PRO A 132 15.08 -0.03 -26.96
N ALA A 133 14.33 0.78 -27.72
CA ALA A 133 14.87 1.84 -28.57
C ALA A 133 15.13 3.17 -27.82
N GLY A 134 14.69 3.27 -26.55
CA GLY A 134 14.89 4.46 -25.71
C GLY A 134 13.73 5.45 -25.71
N ASP A 135 12.65 5.17 -26.45
CA ASP A 135 11.47 6.05 -26.49
C ASP A 135 10.63 5.93 -25.21
N PHE A 136 10.07 7.06 -24.79
CA PHE A 136 9.11 7.11 -23.69
C PHE A 136 7.77 6.56 -24.14
N ARG A 137 7.36 5.42 -23.56
CA ARG A 137 6.06 4.80 -23.78
C ARG A 137 5.61 4.07 -22.51
N LEU A 138 4.49 4.53 -21.93
CA LEU A 138 3.84 3.80 -20.86
C LEU A 138 3.21 2.51 -21.39
N GLU A 139 3.43 1.41 -20.67
CA GLU A 139 2.70 0.18 -20.89
C GLU A 139 1.20 0.38 -20.73
N THR A 140 0.47 -0.04 -21.75
CA THR A 140 -0.99 -0.05 -21.78
C THR A 140 -1.51 -1.47 -21.57
N SER A 141 -2.78 -1.60 -21.21
CA SER A 141 -3.35 -2.90 -20.83
C SER A 141 -3.60 -3.86 -22.01
N GLY A 142 -3.64 -3.36 -23.25
CA GLY A 142 -3.98 -4.16 -24.43
C GLY A 142 -5.46 -4.54 -24.52
N SER A 143 -6.31 -4.01 -23.65
CA SER A 143 -7.76 -4.23 -23.68
C SER A 143 -8.46 -3.29 -24.67
N ALA A 144 -9.78 -3.44 -24.84
CA ALA A 144 -10.57 -2.60 -25.75
C ALA A 144 -10.49 -1.10 -25.42
N TRP A 145 -10.33 -0.73 -24.15
CA TRP A 145 -10.15 0.67 -23.73
C TRP A 145 -8.66 1.08 -23.70
N ASN A 146 -7.76 0.12 -23.52
CA ASN A 146 -6.30 0.27 -23.58
C ASN A 146 -5.68 1.44 -22.78
N PRO A 147 -6.10 1.73 -21.53
CA PRO A 147 -5.49 2.79 -20.74
C PRO A 147 -4.05 2.42 -20.31
N PRO A 148 -3.21 3.39 -19.95
CA PRO A 148 -1.87 3.17 -19.40
C PRO A 148 -1.90 2.71 -17.91
N THR A 149 -2.95 1.99 -17.49
CA THR A 149 -3.13 1.54 -16.10
C THR A 149 -1.99 0.64 -15.60
N PRO A 150 -1.41 -0.31 -16.37
CA PRO A 150 -0.35 -1.17 -15.86
C PRO A 150 0.95 -0.40 -15.62
N GLY A 151 1.33 0.51 -16.54
CA GLY A 151 2.50 1.36 -16.38
C GLY A 151 2.39 2.26 -15.14
N LEU A 152 1.21 2.88 -14.94
CA LEU A 152 0.94 3.70 -13.76
C LEU A 152 0.96 2.89 -12.46
N LEU A 153 0.42 1.65 -12.45
CA LEU A 153 0.48 0.77 -11.29
C LEU A 153 1.90 0.36 -10.93
N LYS A 154 2.75 0.08 -11.92
CA LYS A 154 4.16 -0.27 -11.69
C LYS A 154 4.93 0.91 -11.08
N LEU A 155 4.68 2.12 -11.57
CA LEU A 155 5.22 3.36 -10.99
C LEU A 155 4.76 3.56 -9.55
N PHE A 156 3.47 3.38 -9.30
CA PHE A 156 2.89 3.52 -7.98
C PHE A 156 3.46 2.48 -7.00
N LEU A 157 3.58 1.22 -7.44
CA LEU A 157 4.21 0.14 -6.68
C LEU A 157 5.64 0.51 -6.27
N LEU A 158 6.47 1.00 -7.20
CA LEU A 158 7.82 1.42 -6.89
C LEU A 158 7.84 2.54 -5.84
N GLY A 159 6.97 3.55 -6.00
CA GLY A 159 6.82 4.61 -5.02
C GLY A 159 6.46 4.07 -3.63
N ILE A 160 5.49 3.18 -3.54
CA ILE A 160 5.09 2.53 -2.27
C ILE A 160 6.23 1.74 -1.65
N LEU A 161 7.01 0.97 -2.43
CA LEU A 161 8.14 0.20 -1.92
C LEU A 161 9.25 1.09 -1.33
N ILE A 162 9.54 2.22 -1.98
CA ILE A 162 10.48 3.22 -1.45
C ILE A 162 9.95 3.81 -0.14
N LEU A 163 8.67 4.20 -0.11
CA LEU A 163 8.04 4.75 1.10
C LEU A 163 7.99 3.71 2.24
N MET A 164 7.76 2.43 1.94
CA MET A 164 7.81 1.34 2.92
C MET A 164 9.22 1.14 3.47
N CYS A 165 10.24 1.17 2.60
CA CYS A 165 11.63 1.10 3.03
C CYS A 165 11.97 2.24 4.02
N LEU A 166 11.55 3.47 3.69
CA LEU A 166 11.72 4.63 4.57
C LEU A 166 10.97 4.47 5.90
N GLN A 167 9.72 4.01 5.85
CA GLN A 167 8.91 3.76 7.05
C GLN A 167 9.59 2.74 7.99
N PHE A 168 10.11 1.63 7.45
CA PHE A 168 10.80 0.62 8.25
C PHE A 168 12.15 1.11 8.79
N ALA A 169 12.88 1.92 8.02
CA ALA A 169 14.11 2.54 8.52
C ALA A 169 13.83 3.50 9.69
N ILE A 170 12.77 4.30 9.62
CA ILE A 170 12.32 5.18 10.71
C ILE A 170 11.97 4.35 11.96
N LEU A 171 11.22 3.25 11.78
CA LEU A 171 10.86 2.35 12.88
C LEU A 171 12.11 1.73 13.53
N ALA A 172 13.06 1.25 12.73
CA ALA A 172 14.31 0.68 13.23
C ALA A 172 15.09 1.69 14.10
N VAL A 173 15.22 2.93 13.64
CA VAL A 173 15.91 3.99 14.38
C VAL A 173 15.16 4.35 15.67
N ASN A 174 13.83 4.45 15.62
CA ASN A 174 13.04 4.84 16.78
C ASN A 174 12.99 3.73 17.85
N TYR A 175 12.88 2.47 17.47
CA TYR A 175 13.02 1.35 18.41
C TYR A 175 14.44 1.26 19.00
N ALA A 176 15.47 1.60 18.23
CA ALA A 176 16.84 1.64 18.73
C ALA A 176 17.09 2.80 19.72
N LYS A 177 16.37 3.92 19.60
CA LYS A 177 16.52 5.10 20.50
C LYS A 177 15.72 5.03 21.80
N LYS A 178 14.64 4.25 21.85
CA LYS A 178 13.71 4.19 22.99
C LYS A 178 14.38 3.49 24.19
N LYS A 179 14.95 4.24 25.16
CA LYS A 179 15.54 3.70 26.39
C LYS A 179 14.51 2.95 27.22
#